data_AF-A0A1Q5LB24-F1
#
_entry.id   AF-A0A1Q5LB24-F1
#
_cell.length_a   1.000
_cell.length_b   1.000
_cell.length_c   1.000
_cell.angle_alpha   90.00
_cell.angle_beta   90.00
_cell.angle_gamma   90.00
#
_symmetry.space_group_name_H-M   'P 1'
#
loop_
_entity.id
_entity.type
_entity.pdbx_description
1 polymer ?
#
loop_
_entity_poly.entity_id
_entity_poly.type
_entity_poly.pdbx_seq_one_letter_code
_entity_poly.pdbx_strand_id
1 'polypeptide(L)'
;MTVRHCSLPPQPAPAYPPGLAAERLGALIGGRRLWVDGTVLHYCFFGDDTAGSEIAVPGTGRTRWVPWGGAEEQQDVVRECFEEWRGLGPGLTFTEVRDRTEAELRIGFQLGDGSWSAVGRDALRVGVHERTMNFGWDLTAPGERATALHQIGHALGMLHEHQSPYAGIHWDDEAVYAELAGPPNHWSRDRTYHNILRRLGPDEANGSVWDPQSIMQYALPPGLVLEPEQYHGGVHPPGTLSPADKEFVLRRYPPADPPLPPPLVPFRSVPLGLGPGEQADFRVDPPETRDYTVGTFGEADRVVVLFEERDGEPRFLAGHDDGGTAHNAAVTARLVKGRRYYVRVRLYSAWGPGETAVMCW
;
A
#
# COMPACT_ATOMS: atom_id res chain seq x y z
N MET A 1 -9.93 -22.66 -17.76
CA MET A 1 -10.72 -22.03 -16.68
C MET A 1 -10.63 -20.53 -16.91
N THR A 2 -11.75 -19.81 -16.82
CA THR A 2 -11.78 -18.36 -16.96
C THR A 2 -11.20 -17.72 -15.71
N VAL A 3 -10.08 -17.00 -15.84
CA VAL A 3 -9.34 -16.41 -14.71
C VAL A 3 -9.91 -15.04 -14.36
N ARG A 4 -10.14 -14.79 -13.06
CA ARG A 4 -10.49 -13.46 -12.55
C ARG A 4 -9.21 -12.72 -12.18
N HIS A 5 -9.14 -11.46 -12.56
CA HIS A 5 -7.99 -10.62 -12.26
C HIS A 5 -8.32 -9.54 -11.25
N CYS A 6 -7.34 -9.18 -10.42
CA CYS A 6 -7.42 -7.97 -9.61
C CYS A 6 -7.60 -6.75 -10.54
N SER A 7 -8.43 -5.80 -10.15
CA SER A 7 -8.72 -4.60 -10.94
C SER A 7 -8.24 -3.38 -10.17
N LEU A 8 -6.92 -3.25 -10.04
CA LEU A 8 -6.29 -2.14 -9.32
C LEU A 8 -6.78 -0.80 -9.90
N PRO A 9 -7.41 0.06 -9.09
CA PRO A 9 -7.82 1.38 -9.54
C PRO A 9 -6.60 2.19 -10.00
N PRO A 10 -6.72 3.01 -11.06
CA PRO A 10 -5.66 3.93 -11.44
C PRO A 10 -5.26 4.83 -10.27
N GLN A 11 -4.01 4.68 -9.83
CA GLN A 11 -3.46 5.55 -8.80
C GLN A 11 -3.14 6.91 -9.42
N PRO A 12 -3.48 8.04 -8.76
CA PRO A 12 -3.12 9.35 -9.25
C PRO A 12 -1.60 9.47 -9.31
N ALA A 13 -1.08 9.77 -10.51
CA ALA A 13 0.35 9.95 -10.71
C ALA A 13 0.88 11.06 -9.78
N PRO A 14 2.00 10.83 -9.07
CA PRO A 14 2.68 11.91 -8.37
C PRO A 14 3.06 13.03 -9.33
N ALA A 15 2.83 14.28 -8.95
CA ALA A 15 3.42 15.43 -9.63
C ALA A 15 4.77 15.74 -8.96
N TYR A 16 5.87 15.30 -9.58
CA TYR A 16 7.20 15.65 -9.12
C TYR A 16 7.69 16.94 -9.80
N PRO A 17 8.51 17.77 -9.11
CA PRO A 17 9.15 18.90 -9.74
C PRO A 17 9.98 18.50 -10.97
N PRO A 18 10.00 19.32 -12.03
CA PRO A 18 10.85 19.04 -13.18
C PRO A 18 12.33 19.16 -12.81
N GLY A 19 13.19 18.35 -13.43
CA GLY A 19 14.64 18.44 -13.30
C GLY A 19 15.24 17.72 -12.08
N LEU A 20 14.48 16.88 -11.38
CA LEU A 20 15.05 15.97 -10.37
C LEU A 20 16.05 15.01 -11.01
N ALA A 21 17.18 14.77 -10.33
CA ALA A 21 18.12 13.71 -10.69
C ALA A 21 17.41 12.35 -10.68
N ALA A 22 17.85 11.42 -11.54
CA ALA A 22 17.19 10.13 -11.72
C ALA A 22 17.16 9.31 -10.42
N GLU A 23 18.26 9.30 -9.66
CA GLU A 23 18.38 8.60 -8.39
C GLU A 23 17.42 9.17 -7.33
N ARG A 24 17.29 10.51 -7.31
CA ARG A 24 16.37 11.22 -6.42
C ARG A 24 14.90 10.89 -6.74
N LEU A 25 14.55 10.94 -8.02
CA LEU A 25 13.22 10.58 -8.50
C LEU A 25 12.87 9.12 -8.21
N GLY A 26 13.81 8.21 -8.45
CA GLY A 26 13.63 6.78 -8.15
C GLY A 26 13.37 6.50 -6.68
N ALA A 27 14.13 7.13 -5.78
CA ALA A 27 13.92 7.01 -4.34
C ALA A 27 12.52 7.49 -3.89
N LEU A 28 12.05 8.61 -4.45
CA LEU A 28 10.70 9.14 -4.19
C LEU A 28 9.60 8.20 -4.70
N ILE A 29 9.74 7.67 -5.91
CA ILE A 29 8.78 6.75 -6.54
C ILE A 29 8.68 5.44 -5.75
N GLY A 30 9.83 4.86 -5.38
CA GLY A 30 9.88 3.61 -4.65
C GLY A 30 9.46 3.74 -3.18
N GLY A 31 9.70 4.89 -2.56
CA GLY A 31 9.46 5.12 -1.13
C GLY A 31 8.05 5.60 -0.78
N ARG A 32 7.44 6.46 -1.62
CA ARG A 32 6.19 7.17 -1.30
C ARG A 32 5.04 6.23 -0.91
N ARG A 33 4.90 5.08 -1.56
CA ARG A 33 3.79 4.16 -1.26
C ARG A 33 3.98 3.37 0.02
N LEU A 34 5.20 3.22 0.52
CA LEU A 34 5.51 2.35 1.65
C LEU A 34 5.14 2.99 2.98
N TRP A 35 4.70 2.18 3.94
CA TRP A 35 4.47 2.60 5.32
C TRP A 35 5.79 2.92 6.03
N VAL A 36 5.79 3.82 7.02
CA VAL A 36 6.97 3.98 7.90
C VAL A 36 7.06 2.79 8.85
N ASP A 37 8.27 2.39 9.24
CA ASP A 37 8.48 1.23 10.12
C ASP A 37 7.80 1.45 11.48
N GLY A 38 7.39 0.35 12.10
CA GLY A 38 6.63 0.30 13.35
C GLY A 38 5.16 0.73 13.22
N THR A 39 4.64 0.92 12.00
CA THR A 39 3.23 1.28 11.82
C THR A 39 2.33 0.13 12.27
N VAL A 40 1.35 0.45 13.10
CA VAL A 40 0.22 -0.44 13.37
C VAL A 40 -0.85 -0.13 12.32
N LEU A 41 -1.07 -1.06 11.41
CA LEU A 41 -2.10 -0.98 10.38
C LEU A 41 -3.41 -1.50 10.94
N HIS A 42 -4.35 -0.58 11.14
CA HIS A 42 -5.69 -0.93 11.58
C HIS A 42 -6.52 -1.31 10.37
N TYR A 43 -7.18 -2.46 10.47
CA TYR A 43 -8.13 -2.88 9.46
C TYR A 43 -9.51 -3.15 10.07
N CYS A 44 -10.54 -2.94 9.27
CA CYS A 44 -11.90 -3.30 9.64
C CYS A 44 -12.65 -3.86 8.43
N PHE A 45 -13.68 -4.64 8.70
CA PHE A 45 -14.64 -5.07 7.71
C PHE A 45 -15.87 -4.16 7.72
N PHE A 46 -16.41 -3.84 6.55
CA PHE A 46 -17.75 -3.26 6.48
C PHE A 46 -18.75 -4.31 6.98
N GLY A 47 -19.66 -3.91 7.87
CA GLY A 47 -20.61 -4.83 8.52
C GLY A 47 -22.01 -4.27 8.73
N ASP A 48 -22.24 -2.99 8.45
CA ASP A 48 -23.56 -2.37 8.54
C ASP A 48 -24.22 -2.26 7.17
N ASP A 49 -25.53 -2.51 7.10
CA ASP A 49 -26.33 -2.39 5.87
C ASP A 49 -26.37 -0.96 5.30
N THR A 50 -25.80 0.00 6.04
CA THR A 50 -25.72 1.42 5.65
C THR A 50 -24.58 1.73 4.68
N ALA A 51 -23.59 0.84 4.56
CA ALA A 51 -22.49 0.96 3.62
C ALA A 51 -22.69 0.02 2.42
N GLY A 52 -22.65 0.59 1.22
CA GLY A 52 -22.99 -0.13 0.00
C GLY A 52 -22.90 0.75 -1.23
N SER A 53 -23.21 0.16 -2.38
CA SER A 53 -23.26 0.85 -3.66
C SER A 53 -24.63 0.75 -4.29
N GLU A 54 -25.07 1.84 -4.93
CA GLU A 54 -26.19 1.78 -5.86
C GLU A 54 -25.69 1.34 -7.24
N ILE A 55 -26.11 0.16 -7.66
CA ILE A 55 -25.69 -0.44 -8.93
C ILE A 55 -26.86 -0.43 -9.90
N ALA A 56 -26.64 0.07 -11.13
CA ALA A 56 -27.63 0.02 -12.19
C ALA A 56 -27.99 -1.43 -12.53
N VAL A 57 -29.28 -1.72 -12.60
CA VAL A 57 -29.81 -3.02 -13.03
C VAL A 57 -29.96 -2.98 -14.56
N PRO A 58 -29.18 -3.79 -15.31
CA PRO A 58 -29.15 -3.73 -16.77
C PRO A 58 -30.55 -3.84 -17.40
N GLY A 59 -30.84 -2.97 -18.36
CA GLY A 59 -32.10 -3.00 -19.13
C GLY A 59 -33.34 -2.49 -18.40
N THR A 60 -33.23 -2.03 -17.14
CA THR A 60 -34.41 -1.62 -16.35
C THR A 60 -34.46 -0.12 -16.03
N GLY A 61 -33.35 0.61 -16.19
CA GLY A 61 -33.23 2.01 -15.76
C GLY A 61 -33.31 2.23 -14.25
N ARG A 62 -33.34 1.15 -13.45
CA ARG A 62 -33.39 1.18 -11.98
C ARG A 62 -32.00 0.91 -11.40
N THR A 63 -31.78 1.35 -10.16
CA THR A 63 -30.65 0.93 -9.35
C THR A 63 -31.08 -0.11 -8.31
N ARG A 64 -30.12 -0.90 -7.83
CA ARG A 64 -30.26 -1.74 -6.64
C ARG A 64 -29.17 -1.37 -5.65
N TRP A 65 -29.52 -1.33 -4.37
CA TRP A 65 -28.55 -1.24 -3.29
C TRP A 65 -27.82 -2.58 -3.13
N VAL A 66 -26.50 -2.55 -3.03
CA VAL A 66 -25.67 -3.72 -2.74
C VAL A 66 -24.79 -3.38 -1.54
N PRO A 67 -25.00 -4.04 -0.39
CA PRO A 67 -24.18 -3.80 0.79
C PRO A 67 -22.75 -4.30 0.58
N TRP A 68 -21.80 -3.69 1.29
CA TRP A 68 -20.39 -4.09 1.25
C TRP A 68 -20.01 -5.13 2.31
N GLY A 69 -20.96 -5.53 3.16
CA GLY A 69 -20.74 -6.53 4.20
C GLY A 69 -20.37 -7.90 3.64
N GLY A 70 -19.36 -8.52 4.24
CA GLY A 70 -18.98 -9.91 3.95
C GLY A 70 -19.48 -10.87 5.01
N ALA A 71 -19.77 -12.10 4.61
CA ALA A 71 -20.03 -13.20 5.55
C ALA A 71 -18.81 -13.47 6.45
N GLU A 72 -19.04 -13.94 7.67
CA GLU A 72 -18.01 -14.17 8.68
C GLU A 72 -16.90 -15.10 8.17
N GLU A 73 -17.27 -16.13 7.42
CA GLU A 73 -16.33 -17.11 6.85
C GLU A 73 -15.37 -16.47 5.84
N GLN A 74 -15.82 -15.47 5.08
CA GLN A 74 -14.94 -14.73 4.16
C GLN A 74 -14.05 -13.75 4.91
N GLN A 75 -14.55 -13.13 5.98
CA GLN A 75 -13.73 -12.28 6.86
C GLN A 75 -12.63 -13.09 7.53
N ASP A 76 -12.93 -14.31 7.98
CA ASP A 76 -11.95 -15.22 8.59
C ASP A 76 -10.82 -15.58 7.62
N VAL A 77 -11.13 -15.85 6.35
CA VAL A 77 -10.08 -16.07 5.32
C VAL A 77 -9.14 -14.86 5.23
N VAL A 78 -9.68 -13.64 5.30
CA VAL A 78 -8.85 -12.41 5.26
C VAL A 78 -8.03 -12.26 6.54
N ARG A 79 -8.60 -12.55 7.72
CA ARG A 79 -7.87 -12.56 9.01
C ARG A 79 -6.70 -13.54 8.97
N GLU A 80 -6.92 -14.76 8.49
CA GLU A 80 -5.87 -15.77 8.33
C GLU A 80 -4.76 -15.31 7.38
N CYS A 81 -5.09 -14.55 6.33
CA CYS A 81 -4.09 -14.00 5.42
C CYS A 81 -3.28 -12.86 6.06
N PHE A 82 -3.92 -12.00 6.88
CA PHE A 82 -3.19 -11.02 7.69
C PHE A 82 -2.24 -11.71 8.67
N GLU A 83 -2.68 -12.80 9.32
CA GLU A 83 -1.83 -13.58 10.22
C GLU A 83 -0.67 -14.27 9.48
N GLU A 84 -0.84 -14.71 8.23
CA GLU A 84 0.26 -15.23 7.41
C GLU A 84 1.33 -14.16 7.13
N TRP A 85 0.92 -12.96 6.71
CA TRP A 85 1.84 -11.84 6.52
C TRP A 85 2.51 -11.41 7.84
N ARG A 86 1.73 -11.37 8.93
CA ARG A 86 2.23 -11.07 10.28
C ARG A 86 3.25 -12.11 10.75
N GLY A 87 3.02 -13.39 10.44
CA GLY A 87 3.89 -14.51 10.82
C GLY A 87 5.30 -14.43 10.24
N LEU A 88 5.52 -13.61 9.21
CA LEU A 88 6.87 -13.30 8.71
C LEU A 88 7.68 -12.45 9.70
N GLY A 89 7.02 -11.73 10.60
CA GLY A 89 7.62 -10.81 11.56
C GLY A 89 8.12 -9.48 10.96
N PRO A 90 7.41 -8.83 10.02
CA PRO A 90 7.85 -7.53 9.52
C PRO A 90 7.83 -6.47 10.63
N GLY A 91 8.51 -5.35 10.41
CA GLY A 91 8.42 -4.15 11.25
C GLY A 91 7.07 -3.44 11.18
N LEU A 92 5.98 -4.15 10.88
CA LEU A 92 4.60 -3.67 10.85
C LEU A 92 3.73 -4.61 11.68
N THR A 93 2.68 -4.06 12.30
CA THR A 93 1.67 -4.85 13.01
C THR A 93 0.32 -4.65 12.33
N PHE A 94 -0.54 -5.66 12.35
CA PHE A 94 -1.92 -5.55 11.88
C PHE A 94 -2.87 -5.72 13.07
N THR A 95 -3.84 -4.82 13.20
CA THR A 95 -4.82 -4.84 14.29
C THR A 95 -6.22 -4.69 13.71
N GLU A 96 -7.10 -5.65 14.00
CA GLU A 96 -8.51 -5.49 13.64
C GLU A 96 -9.18 -4.50 14.61
N VAL A 97 -9.90 -3.53 14.07
CA VAL A 97 -10.71 -2.57 14.82
C VAL A 97 -12.17 -2.63 14.39
N ARG A 98 -13.07 -2.23 15.28
CA ARG A 98 -14.52 -2.21 15.01
C ARG A 98 -14.99 -0.90 14.39
N ASP A 99 -14.34 0.21 14.75
CA ASP A 99 -14.69 1.54 14.24
C ASP A 99 -13.92 1.82 12.95
N ARG A 100 -14.63 1.97 11.84
CA ARG A 100 -14.05 2.30 10.53
C ARG A 100 -13.28 3.62 10.51
N THR A 101 -13.59 4.53 11.44
CA THR A 101 -12.91 5.82 11.56
C THR A 101 -11.54 5.69 12.22
N GLU A 102 -11.22 4.52 12.78
CA GLU A 102 -9.91 4.16 13.31
C GLU A 102 -9.11 3.25 12.36
N ALA A 103 -9.65 2.89 11.20
CA ALA A 103 -9.03 1.94 10.28
C ALA A 103 -8.39 2.61 9.05
N GLU A 104 -7.09 2.36 8.82
CA GLU A 104 -6.45 2.70 7.54
C GLU A 104 -6.96 1.80 6.42
N LEU A 105 -7.18 0.51 6.71
CA LEU A 105 -7.67 -0.48 5.75
C LEU A 105 -9.14 -0.83 6.00
N ARG A 106 -10.02 -0.49 5.05
CA ARG A 106 -11.47 -0.69 5.16
C ARG A 106 -11.93 -1.65 4.07
N ILE A 107 -12.32 -2.86 4.48
CA ILE A 107 -12.45 -4.03 3.61
C ILE A 107 -13.93 -4.34 3.34
N GLY A 108 -14.33 -4.32 2.08
CA GLY A 108 -15.67 -4.71 1.63
C GLY A 108 -15.68 -5.97 0.76
N PHE A 109 -16.87 -6.52 0.55
CA PHE A 109 -17.11 -7.77 -0.17
C PHE A 109 -18.19 -7.61 -1.25
N GLN A 110 -18.05 -6.59 -2.10
CA GLN A 110 -19.02 -6.33 -3.16
C GLN A 110 -18.82 -7.31 -4.32
N LEU A 111 -19.67 -8.33 -4.40
CA LEU A 111 -19.68 -9.30 -5.49
C LEU A 111 -19.83 -8.61 -6.86
N GLY A 112 -18.96 -8.99 -7.80
CA GLY A 112 -18.96 -8.47 -9.17
C GLY A 112 -18.25 -7.13 -9.37
N ASP A 113 -17.73 -6.51 -8.32
CA ASP A 113 -16.96 -5.25 -8.39
C ASP A 113 -15.45 -5.46 -8.63
N GLY A 114 -15.06 -6.71 -8.89
CA GLY A 114 -13.66 -7.13 -8.91
C GLY A 114 -13.01 -7.14 -7.52
N SER A 115 -11.78 -7.65 -7.43
CA SER A 115 -10.98 -7.57 -6.21
C SER A 115 -9.85 -6.54 -6.40
N TRP A 116 -9.60 -5.72 -5.39
CA TRP A 116 -8.59 -4.66 -5.46
C TRP A 116 -8.24 -4.13 -4.06
N SER A 117 -7.10 -3.45 -3.95
CA SER A 117 -6.70 -2.72 -2.75
C SER A 117 -5.96 -1.43 -3.10
N ALA A 118 -6.07 -0.41 -2.27
CA ALA A 118 -5.19 0.75 -2.29
C ALA A 118 -3.74 0.31 -2.02
N VAL A 119 -2.78 0.94 -2.70
CA VAL A 119 -1.37 0.54 -2.61
C VAL A 119 -0.70 1.26 -1.44
N GLY A 120 -0.40 0.53 -0.37
CA GLY A 120 0.26 1.08 0.80
C GLY A 120 -0.40 2.35 1.35
N ARG A 121 0.40 3.41 1.54
CA ARG A 121 -0.05 4.70 2.08
C ARG A 121 -1.07 5.44 1.23
N ASP A 122 -1.32 5.02 -0.02
CA ASP A 122 -2.41 5.61 -0.80
C ASP A 122 -3.80 5.32 -0.16
N ALA A 123 -3.90 4.31 0.71
CA ALA A 123 -5.07 4.07 1.55
C ALA A 123 -5.48 5.28 2.42
N LEU A 124 -4.50 6.11 2.84
CA LEU A 124 -4.72 7.31 3.66
C LEU A 124 -5.42 8.44 2.88
N ARG A 125 -5.49 8.36 1.55
CA ARG A 125 -6.15 9.35 0.68
C ARG A 125 -7.63 9.04 0.44
N VAL A 126 -8.05 7.82 0.75
CA VAL A 126 -9.41 7.35 0.52
C VAL A 126 -10.32 7.82 1.66
N GLY A 127 -11.53 8.27 1.32
CA GLY A 127 -12.50 8.75 2.31
C GLY A 127 -12.80 7.71 3.40
N VAL A 128 -13.09 8.19 4.61
CA VAL A 128 -13.34 7.33 5.79
C VAL A 128 -14.57 6.42 5.65
N HIS A 129 -15.48 6.75 4.74
CA HIS A 129 -16.68 5.96 4.43
C HIS A 129 -16.54 5.13 3.16
N GLU A 130 -15.38 5.14 2.52
CA GLU A 130 -15.09 4.39 1.30
C GLU A 130 -14.19 3.18 1.61
N ARG A 131 -14.35 2.12 0.80
CA ARG A 131 -13.49 0.94 0.83
C ARG A 131 -12.06 1.32 0.41
N THR A 132 -11.07 0.78 1.10
CA THR A 132 -9.68 0.77 0.61
C THR A 132 -9.27 -0.59 0.07
N MET A 133 -10.11 -1.61 0.27
CA MET A 133 -9.94 -2.94 -0.28
C MET A 133 -11.31 -3.54 -0.55
N ASN A 134 -11.43 -4.28 -1.65
CA ASN A 134 -12.64 -5.02 -1.98
C ASN A 134 -12.31 -6.45 -2.42
N PHE A 135 -13.18 -7.38 -2.04
CA PHE A 135 -13.22 -8.73 -2.58
C PHE A 135 -14.48 -8.90 -3.44
N GLY A 136 -14.29 -9.23 -4.71
CA GLY A 136 -15.35 -9.28 -5.72
C GLY A 136 -16.00 -10.64 -5.88
N TRP A 137 -15.56 -11.65 -5.14
CA TRP A 137 -16.01 -13.04 -5.23
C TRP A 137 -15.75 -13.78 -3.91
N ASP A 138 -16.30 -14.99 -3.82
CA ASP A 138 -16.22 -15.83 -2.64
C ASP A 138 -14.79 -16.33 -2.37
N LEU A 139 -14.19 -15.87 -1.28
CA LEU A 139 -12.84 -16.24 -0.85
C LEU A 139 -12.76 -17.66 -0.24
N THR A 140 -13.89 -18.24 0.15
CA THR A 140 -13.94 -19.58 0.75
C THR A 140 -13.82 -20.69 -0.29
N ALA A 141 -14.01 -20.36 -1.57
CA ALA A 141 -13.86 -21.30 -2.65
C ALA A 141 -12.39 -21.76 -2.79
N PRO A 142 -12.13 -23.02 -3.21
CA PRO A 142 -10.78 -23.56 -3.31
C PRO A 142 -9.84 -22.67 -4.13
N GLY A 143 -8.71 -22.26 -3.53
CA GLY A 143 -7.70 -21.41 -4.17
C GLY A 143 -7.97 -19.90 -4.07
N GLU A 144 -9.19 -19.46 -3.75
CA GLU A 144 -9.53 -18.03 -3.76
C GLU A 144 -8.93 -17.24 -2.60
N ARG A 145 -8.48 -17.93 -1.54
CA ARG A 145 -7.63 -17.36 -0.48
C ARG A 145 -6.39 -16.64 -1.04
N ALA A 146 -5.84 -17.07 -2.17
CA ALA A 146 -4.72 -16.39 -2.83
C ALA A 146 -5.05 -14.92 -3.17
N THR A 147 -6.32 -14.62 -3.47
CA THR A 147 -6.79 -13.25 -3.70
C THR A 147 -6.61 -12.39 -2.46
N ALA A 148 -6.92 -12.90 -1.27
CA ALA A 148 -6.72 -12.16 -0.01
C ALA A 148 -5.24 -11.86 0.26
N LEU A 149 -4.36 -12.85 0.10
CA LEU A 149 -2.92 -12.64 0.21
C LEU A 149 -2.42 -11.56 -0.77
N HIS A 150 -2.88 -11.61 -2.02
CA HIS A 150 -2.55 -10.64 -3.07
C HIS A 150 -3.01 -9.22 -2.72
N GLN A 151 -4.26 -9.05 -2.28
CA GLN A 151 -4.78 -7.74 -1.91
C GLN A 151 -4.06 -7.17 -0.68
N ILE A 152 -3.69 -8.00 0.30
CA ILE A 152 -2.86 -7.56 1.42
C ILE A 152 -1.44 -7.18 0.96
N GLY A 153 -0.88 -7.87 -0.04
CA GLY A 153 0.38 -7.48 -0.68
C GLY A 153 0.34 -6.06 -1.26
N HIS A 154 -0.75 -5.68 -1.95
CA HIS A 154 -0.98 -4.29 -2.36
C HIS A 154 -1.06 -3.33 -1.17
N ALA A 155 -1.80 -3.68 -0.11
CA ALA A 155 -1.86 -2.87 1.11
C ALA A 155 -0.49 -2.70 1.79
N LEU A 156 0.47 -3.60 1.52
CA LEU A 156 1.88 -3.50 1.94
C LEU A 156 2.77 -2.74 0.94
N GLY A 157 2.23 -2.30 -0.18
CA GLY A 157 2.91 -1.50 -1.19
C GLY A 157 3.49 -2.28 -2.38
N MET A 158 3.12 -3.56 -2.54
CA MET A 158 3.52 -4.37 -3.69
C MET A 158 2.67 -4.01 -4.93
N LEU A 159 3.29 -4.10 -6.10
CA LEU A 159 2.62 -3.94 -7.41
C LEU A 159 2.60 -5.28 -8.16
N HIS A 160 1.90 -5.34 -9.29
CA HIS A 160 1.82 -6.59 -10.05
C HIS A 160 3.17 -6.98 -10.65
N GLU A 161 3.49 -8.27 -10.53
CA GLU A 161 4.81 -8.80 -10.89
C GLU A 161 5.01 -8.89 -12.41
N HIS A 162 3.95 -9.17 -13.18
CA HIS A 162 4.02 -9.18 -14.66
C HIS A 162 4.26 -7.80 -15.28
N GLN A 163 4.00 -6.72 -14.54
CA GLN A 163 4.27 -5.36 -14.99
C GLN A 163 5.73 -4.95 -14.75
N SER A 164 6.51 -5.79 -14.06
CA SER A 164 7.93 -5.55 -13.80
C SER A 164 8.70 -5.34 -15.11
N PRO A 165 9.58 -4.31 -15.19
CA PRO A 165 10.44 -4.12 -16.36
C PRO A 165 11.44 -5.28 -16.55
N TYR A 166 11.65 -6.08 -15.50
CA TYR A 166 12.53 -7.26 -15.52
C TYR A 166 11.83 -8.54 -15.97
N ALA A 167 10.51 -8.50 -16.20
CA ALA A 167 9.76 -9.68 -16.63
C ALA A 167 10.13 -10.15 -18.05
N GLY A 168 10.61 -9.24 -18.89
CA GLY A 168 10.93 -9.56 -20.28
C GLY A 168 9.70 -9.99 -21.10
N ILE A 169 8.48 -9.80 -20.58
CA ILE A 169 7.26 -10.21 -21.25
C ILE A 169 7.02 -9.33 -22.47
N HIS A 170 6.96 -9.98 -23.62
CA HIS A 170 6.39 -9.43 -24.85
C HIS A 170 4.98 -9.97 -25.01
N TRP A 171 4.00 -9.09 -24.97
CA TRP A 171 2.59 -9.43 -25.05
C TRP A 171 2.12 -9.52 -26.51
N ASP A 172 1.15 -10.39 -26.77
CA ASP A 172 0.22 -10.18 -27.88
C ASP A 172 -0.90 -9.24 -27.38
N ASP A 173 -0.69 -7.93 -27.55
CA ASP A 173 -1.58 -6.89 -27.04
C ASP A 173 -3.04 -7.11 -27.44
N GLU A 174 -3.31 -7.47 -28.71
CA GLU A 174 -4.68 -7.68 -29.18
C GLU A 174 -5.30 -8.95 -28.58
N ALA A 175 -4.52 -10.03 -28.41
CA ALA A 175 -5.01 -11.21 -27.70
C ALA A 175 -5.33 -10.88 -26.24
N VAL A 176 -4.50 -10.08 -25.56
CA VAL A 176 -4.75 -9.61 -24.19
C VAL A 176 -6.03 -8.78 -24.12
N TYR A 177 -6.22 -7.83 -25.03
CA TYR A 177 -7.46 -7.04 -25.06
C TYR A 177 -8.70 -7.91 -25.34
N ALA A 178 -8.60 -8.87 -26.26
CA ALA A 178 -9.71 -9.76 -26.58
C ALA A 178 -10.10 -10.67 -25.41
N GLU A 179 -9.11 -11.27 -24.75
CA GLU A 179 -9.32 -12.13 -23.57
C GLU A 179 -9.99 -11.35 -22.42
N LEU A 180 -9.47 -10.16 -22.11
CA LEU A 180 -9.92 -9.37 -20.96
C LEU A 180 -11.25 -8.65 -21.20
N ALA A 181 -11.64 -8.43 -22.47
CA ALA A 181 -12.99 -7.96 -22.84
C ALA A 181 -14.07 -9.03 -22.65
N GLY A 182 -13.68 -10.31 -22.65
CA GLY A 182 -14.56 -11.45 -22.38
C GLY A 182 -14.94 -11.62 -20.90
N PRO A 183 -15.89 -12.52 -20.60
CA PRO A 183 -16.17 -12.93 -19.23
C PRO A 183 -14.93 -13.63 -18.62
N PRO A 184 -14.69 -13.49 -17.30
CA PRO A 184 -15.54 -12.82 -16.31
C PRO A 184 -15.20 -11.33 -16.13
N ASN A 185 -14.17 -10.82 -16.81
CA ASN A 185 -13.59 -9.51 -16.53
C ASN A 185 -14.38 -8.37 -17.17
N HIS A 186 -14.75 -8.49 -18.45
CA HIS A 186 -15.45 -7.46 -19.21
C HIS A 186 -14.75 -6.09 -19.18
N TRP A 187 -13.43 -6.08 -19.25
CA TRP A 187 -12.65 -4.85 -19.13
C TRP A 187 -12.61 -4.07 -20.43
N SER A 188 -12.58 -2.74 -20.30
CA SER A 188 -12.21 -1.86 -21.40
C SER A 188 -10.74 -2.02 -21.76
N ARG A 189 -10.35 -1.54 -22.95
CA ARG A 189 -8.93 -1.48 -23.35
C ARG A 189 -8.13 -0.64 -22.36
N ASP A 190 -8.63 0.51 -21.90
CA ASP A 190 -7.92 1.35 -20.93
C ASP A 190 -7.66 0.63 -19.60
N ARG A 191 -8.67 -0.09 -19.07
CA ARG A 191 -8.52 -0.86 -17.84
C ARG A 191 -7.53 -2.01 -18.03
N THR A 192 -7.60 -2.69 -19.17
CA THR A 192 -6.68 -3.78 -19.54
C THR A 192 -5.26 -3.27 -19.70
N TYR A 193 -5.06 -2.13 -20.35
CA TYR A 193 -3.76 -1.50 -20.47
C TYR A 193 -3.19 -1.19 -19.08
N HIS A 194 -3.97 -0.54 -18.23
CA HIS A 194 -3.50 -0.15 -16.90
C HIS A 194 -3.10 -1.35 -16.01
N ASN A 195 -3.91 -2.41 -16.02
CA ASN A 195 -3.73 -3.56 -15.13
C ASN A 195 -2.81 -4.65 -15.69
N ILE A 196 -2.70 -4.79 -17.01
CA ILE A 196 -1.94 -5.87 -17.66
C ILE A 196 -0.73 -5.31 -18.43
N LEU A 197 -0.96 -4.44 -19.41
CA LEU A 197 0.06 -4.12 -20.42
C LEU A 197 1.02 -3.00 -19.99
N ARG A 198 0.59 -2.10 -19.12
CA ARG A 198 1.41 -0.99 -18.61
C ARG A 198 2.63 -1.56 -17.91
N ARG A 199 3.82 -1.18 -18.35
CA ARG A 199 5.08 -1.51 -17.66
C ARG A 199 5.36 -0.53 -16.54
N LEU A 200 5.84 -1.05 -15.43
CA LEU A 200 6.34 -0.27 -14.30
C LEU A 200 7.75 0.23 -14.59
N GLY A 201 8.12 1.36 -13.97
CA GLY A 201 9.52 1.77 -13.89
C GLY A 201 10.35 0.83 -12.99
N PRO A 202 11.69 0.80 -13.15
CA PRO A 202 12.59 0.03 -12.28
C PRO A 202 12.40 0.32 -10.78
N ASP A 203 12.14 1.57 -10.42
CA ASP A 203 11.93 2.01 -9.02
C ASP A 203 10.50 1.73 -8.51
N GLU A 204 9.57 1.40 -9.41
CA GLU A 204 8.24 0.92 -9.06
C GLU A 204 8.20 -0.59 -8.84
N ALA A 205 9.09 -1.36 -9.47
CA ALA A 205 9.10 -2.81 -9.38
C ALA A 205 9.32 -3.31 -7.93
N ASN A 206 8.80 -4.50 -7.63
CA ASN A 206 8.99 -5.12 -6.31
C ASN A 206 10.45 -5.53 -6.09
N GLY A 207 11.10 -6.04 -7.15
CA GLY A 207 12.49 -6.47 -7.15
C GLY A 207 13.19 -6.19 -8.48
N SER A 208 14.48 -6.49 -8.53
CA SER A 208 15.31 -6.39 -9.74
C SER A 208 15.32 -7.67 -10.59
N VAL A 209 14.58 -8.69 -10.16
CA VAL A 209 14.41 -9.98 -10.85
C VAL A 209 12.92 -10.28 -10.86
N TRP A 210 12.40 -10.70 -12.00
CA TRP A 210 11.00 -11.10 -12.11
C TRP A 210 10.75 -12.46 -11.47
N ASP A 211 9.70 -12.52 -10.64
CA ASP A 211 9.27 -13.75 -9.98
C ASP A 211 7.91 -14.26 -10.53
N PRO A 212 7.91 -15.24 -11.46
CA PRO A 212 6.68 -15.82 -11.98
C PRO A 212 5.88 -16.64 -10.96
N GLN A 213 6.42 -16.88 -9.75
CA GLN A 213 5.76 -17.60 -8.66
C GLN A 213 5.21 -16.67 -7.58
N SER A 214 5.45 -15.35 -7.70
CA SER A 214 4.97 -14.35 -6.74
C SER A 214 3.46 -14.41 -6.57
N ILE A 215 2.98 -14.13 -5.36
CA ILE A 215 1.57 -13.89 -5.10
C ILE A 215 1.04 -12.70 -5.91
N MET A 216 1.91 -11.77 -6.29
CA MET A 216 1.59 -10.58 -7.10
C MET A 216 1.61 -10.86 -8.61
N GLN A 217 2.00 -12.06 -9.03
CA GLN A 217 1.93 -12.49 -10.43
C GLN A 217 0.49 -12.90 -10.77
N TYR A 218 -0.05 -12.40 -11.88
CA TYR A 218 -1.32 -12.90 -12.39
C TYR A 218 -1.16 -14.28 -13.03
N ALA A 219 -2.17 -15.12 -12.85
CA ALA A 219 -2.31 -16.32 -13.67
C ALA A 219 -2.71 -15.91 -15.10
N LEU A 220 -1.84 -16.14 -16.07
CA LEU A 220 -2.05 -15.73 -17.46
C LEU A 220 -2.37 -16.96 -18.31
N PRO A 221 -3.50 -17.00 -19.03
CA PRO A 221 -3.80 -18.12 -19.91
C PRO A 221 -2.81 -18.21 -21.09
N PRO A 222 -2.72 -19.39 -21.75
CA PRO A 222 -1.93 -19.56 -22.96
C PRO A 222 -2.33 -18.56 -24.07
N GLY A 223 -1.36 -18.21 -24.92
CA GLY A 223 -1.62 -17.38 -26.10
C GLY A 223 -1.60 -15.85 -25.88
N LEU A 224 -1.36 -15.39 -24.65
CA LEU A 224 -1.19 -13.96 -24.36
C LEU A 224 0.26 -13.48 -24.46
N VAL A 225 1.22 -14.38 -24.27
CA VAL A 225 2.65 -14.07 -24.16
C VAL A 225 3.35 -14.56 -25.42
N LEU A 226 4.00 -13.65 -26.14
CA LEU A 226 4.85 -13.95 -27.30
C LEU A 226 6.28 -14.29 -26.88
N GLU A 227 6.81 -13.66 -25.84
CA GLU A 227 8.12 -13.97 -25.28
C GLU A 227 8.13 -13.80 -23.76
N PRO A 228 8.90 -14.61 -23.02
CA PRO A 228 9.74 -15.71 -23.53
C PRO A 228 8.93 -16.99 -23.84
N GLU A 229 9.46 -17.83 -24.75
CA GLU A 229 8.79 -19.04 -25.29
C GLU A 229 8.27 -19.99 -24.20
N GLN A 230 9.02 -20.10 -23.10
CA GLN A 230 8.63 -20.93 -21.94
C GLN A 230 7.27 -20.56 -21.32
N TYR A 231 6.74 -19.36 -21.58
CA TYR A 231 5.42 -18.90 -21.09
C TYR A 231 4.36 -18.82 -22.20
N HIS A 232 4.60 -19.38 -23.39
CA HIS A 232 3.55 -19.53 -24.41
C HIS A 232 2.34 -20.34 -23.89
N GLY A 233 2.60 -21.30 -23.00
CA GLY A 233 1.59 -22.09 -22.27
C GLY A 233 0.92 -21.35 -21.10
N GLY A 234 1.18 -20.05 -20.94
CA GLY A 234 0.68 -19.23 -19.84
C GLY A 234 1.60 -19.23 -18.61
N VAL A 235 1.21 -18.42 -17.63
CA VAL A 235 1.89 -18.28 -16.32
C VAL A 235 0.93 -18.73 -15.23
N HIS A 236 1.35 -19.65 -14.37
CA HIS A 236 0.47 -20.30 -13.40
C HIS A 236 1.11 -20.25 -12.00
N PRO A 237 1.02 -19.11 -11.28
CA PRO A 237 1.55 -18.99 -9.93
C PRO A 237 0.80 -19.91 -8.95
N PRO A 238 1.44 -20.37 -7.86
CA PRO A 238 0.87 -21.35 -6.94
C PRO A 238 -0.24 -20.78 -6.03
N GLY A 239 -0.39 -19.46 -5.95
CA GLY A 239 -1.34 -18.81 -5.05
C GLY A 239 -0.86 -18.74 -3.59
N THR A 240 0.46 -18.76 -3.36
CA THR A 240 1.10 -18.65 -2.04
C THR A 240 2.23 -17.62 -2.08
N LEU A 241 2.70 -17.17 -0.91
CA LEU A 241 3.83 -16.24 -0.82
C LEU A 241 5.13 -16.90 -1.27
N SER A 242 5.74 -16.36 -2.32
CA SER A 242 7.06 -16.78 -2.80
C SER A 242 8.19 -16.33 -1.85
N PRO A 243 9.42 -16.84 -2.01
CA PRO A 243 10.57 -16.31 -1.30
C PRO A 243 10.82 -14.81 -1.56
N ALA A 244 10.60 -14.35 -2.79
CA ALA A 244 10.80 -12.94 -3.16
C ALA A 244 9.73 -12.02 -2.54
N ASP A 245 8.48 -12.50 -2.41
CA ASP A 245 7.42 -11.76 -1.71
C ASP A 245 7.78 -11.51 -0.24
N LYS A 246 8.29 -12.56 0.43
CA LYS A 246 8.71 -12.49 1.82
C LYS A 246 9.92 -11.57 1.99
N GLU A 247 10.91 -11.69 1.11
CA GLU A 247 12.08 -10.81 1.10
C GLU A 247 11.70 -9.36 0.87
N PHE A 248 10.77 -9.08 -0.06
CA PHE A 248 10.27 -7.73 -0.29
C PHE A 248 9.79 -7.10 1.02
N VAL A 249 8.85 -7.76 1.69
CA VAL A 249 8.23 -7.22 2.91
C VAL A 249 9.26 -7.10 4.04
N LEU A 250 10.11 -8.09 4.26
CA LEU A 250 11.14 -8.04 5.31
C LEU A 250 12.24 -7.00 5.03
N ARG A 251 12.54 -6.71 3.77
CA ARG A 251 13.51 -5.67 3.40
C ARG A 251 12.92 -4.27 3.51
N ARG A 252 11.65 -4.09 3.13
CA ARG A 252 10.96 -2.79 3.19
C ARG A 252 10.48 -2.45 4.60
N TYR A 253 10.21 -3.47 5.41
CA TYR A 253 9.75 -3.37 6.79
C TYR A 253 10.60 -4.31 7.66
N PRO A 254 11.86 -3.95 7.93
CA PRO A 254 12.76 -4.79 8.72
C PRO A 254 12.15 -5.11 10.09
N PRO A 255 12.24 -6.37 10.56
CA PRO A 255 11.82 -6.72 11.91
C PRO A 255 12.53 -5.81 12.91
N ALA A 256 11.76 -5.12 13.73
CA ALA A 256 12.28 -4.26 14.77
C ALA A 256 11.55 -4.57 16.07
N ASP A 257 12.31 -4.74 17.14
CA ASP A 257 11.82 -4.63 18.50
C ASP A 257 12.42 -3.33 19.06
N PRO A 258 11.94 -2.16 18.61
CA PRO A 258 12.66 -0.93 18.85
C PRO A 258 12.62 -0.61 20.35
N PRO A 259 13.77 -0.29 20.97
CA PRO A 259 13.76 0.29 22.30
C PRO A 259 12.92 1.58 22.28
N LEU A 260 12.38 1.97 23.44
CA LEU A 260 11.60 3.20 23.57
C LEU A 260 12.32 4.37 22.86
N PRO A 261 11.71 5.01 21.85
CA PRO A 261 12.38 6.05 21.08
C PRO A 261 12.85 7.22 21.97
N PRO A 262 14.01 7.84 21.65
CA PRO A 262 14.51 8.98 22.40
C PRO A 262 13.53 10.16 22.34
N PRO A 263 13.52 11.04 23.36
CA PRO A 263 12.62 12.19 23.38
C PRO A 263 13.05 13.24 22.34
N LEU A 264 12.11 13.69 21.52
CA LEU A 264 12.22 14.91 20.72
C LEU A 264 11.67 16.08 21.54
N VAL A 265 12.56 16.67 22.34
CA VAL A 265 12.22 17.77 23.25
C VAL A 265 11.84 19.01 22.44
N PRO A 266 10.68 19.65 22.71
CA PRO A 266 10.28 20.85 21.99
C PRO A 266 11.35 21.95 21.98
N PHE A 267 11.48 22.63 20.84
CA PHE A 267 12.50 23.66 20.53
C PHE A 267 13.96 23.17 20.60
N ARG A 268 14.21 21.87 20.50
CA ARG A 268 15.55 21.30 20.32
C ARG A 268 15.61 20.50 19.04
N SER A 269 16.45 20.94 18.11
CA SER A 269 16.74 20.18 16.90
C SER A 269 17.60 18.96 17.20
N VAL A 270 17.28 17.83 16.61
CA VAL A 270 18.08 16.60 16.67
C VAL A 270 18.66 16.34 15.27
N PRO A 271 20.00 16.27 15.13
CA PRO A 271 20.63 15.87 13.87
C PRO A 271 20.20 14.46 13.44
N LEU A 272 19.99 14.28 12.14
CA LEU A 272 19.65 13.01 11.52
C LEU A 272 20.84 12.51 10.69
N GLY A 273 21.40 11.36 11.07
CA GLY A 273 22.43 10.65 10.32
C GLY A 273 21.83 9.50 9.49
N LEU A 274 20.78 9.79 8.72
CA LEU A 274 20.05 8.78 7.95
C LEU A 274 20.64 8.61 6.55
N GLY A 275 20.75 7.36 6.11
CA GLY A 275 20.94 6.97 4.71
C GLY A 275 19.61 6.76 3.97
N PRO A 276 19.63 6.59 2.64
CA PRO A 276 18.43 6.32 1.85
C PRO A 276 17.66 5.09 2.36
N GLY A 277 16.36 5.27 2.60
CA GLY A 277 15.47 4.23 3.14
C GLY A 277 15.51 4.09 4.67
N GLU A 278 16.51 4.66 5.34
CA GLU A 278 16.61 4.60 6.80
C GLU A 278 15.59 5.52 7.48
N GLN A 279 15.27 5.17 8.71
CA GLN A 279 14.28 5.85 9.53
C GLN A 279 14.83 6.19 10.92
N ALA A 280 14.42 7.33 11.45
CA ALA A 280 14.60 7.69 12.85
C ALA A 280 13.24 7.87 13.53
N ASP A 281 13.15 7.31 14.74
CA ASP A 281 11.97 7.35 15.58
C ASP A 281 12.23 8.21 16.82
N PHE A 282 11.23 9.00 17.21
CA PHE A 282 11.28 9.84 18.39
C PHE A 282 9.96 9.83 19.15
N ARG A 283 10.02 10.19 20.42
CA ARG A 283 8.86 10.37 21.29
C ARG A 283 8.67 11.83 21.66
N VAL A 284 7.44 12.31 21.64
CA VAL A 284 7.07 13.66 22.10
C VAL A 284 6.06 13.53 23.24
N ASP A 285 6.43 14.03 24.42
CA ASP A 285 5.50 14.28 25.53
C ASP A 285 5.34 15.81 25.65
N PRO A 286 4.24 16.40 25.14
CA PRO A 286 4.09 17.85 25.10
C PRO A 286 3.97 18.43 26.53
N PRO A 287 4.77 19.45 26.89
CA PRO A 287 4.73 20.08 28.22
C PRO A 287 3.43 20.87 28.47
N GLU A 288 2.74 21.28 27.41
CA GLU A 288 1.49 22.04 27.42
C GLU A 288 0.61 21.69 26.20
N THR A 289 -0.70 21.88 26.33
CA THR A 289 -1.66 21.64 25.24
C THR A 289 -1.68 22.82 24.30
N ARG A 290 -1.16 22.65 23.09
CA ARG A 290 -1.19 23.66 22.02
C ARG A 290 -0.89 23.02 20.67
N ASP A 291 -0.84 23.84 19.64
CA ASP A 291 -0.39 23.39 18.33
C ASP A 291 1.14 23.33 18.33
N TYR A 292 1.66 22.19 17.88
CA TYR A 292 3.08 21.97 17.66
C TYR A 292 3.30 21.65 16.19
N THR A 293 4.45 22.08 15.67
CA THR A 293 4.93 21.65 14.36
C THR A 293 6.11 20.73 14.55
N VAL A 294 6.02 19.55 13.94
CA VAL A 294 7.16 18.65 13.78
C VAL A 294 7.65 18.80 12.34
N GLY A 295 8.90 19.21 12.17
CA GLY A 295 9.46 19.45 10.85
C GLY A 295 10.90 19.01 10.74
N THR A 296 11.30 18.76 9.50
CA THR A 296 12.67 18.42 9.13
C THR A 296 13.41 19.62 8.58
N PHE A 297 14.74 19.52 8.54
CA PHE A 297 15.65 20.54 8.02
C PHE A 297 16.75 19.90 7.19
N GLY A 298 17.33 20.68 6.28
CA GLY A 298 18.40 20.28 5.38
C GLY A 298 17.90 19.85 4.00
N GLU A 299 18.83 19.66 3.07
CA GLU A 299 18.55 19.36 1.66
C GLU A 299 18.33 17.86 1.44
N ALA A 300 17.12 17.40 1.69
CA ALA A 300 16.72 16.01 1.62
C ALA A 300 15.22 15.82 1.36
N ASP A 301 14.86 14.66 0.78
CA ASP A 301 13.49 14.21 0.55
C ASP A 301 13.07 13.26 1.63
N ARG A 302 11.93 13.52 2.25
CA ARG A 302 11.48 12.86 3.46
C ARG A 302 9.99 12.71 3.55
N VAL A 303 9.62 11.74 4.37
CA VAL A 303 8.31 11.69 5.00
C VAL A 303 8.47 11.84 6.51
N VAL A 304 7.65 12.71 7.09
CA VAL A 304 7.44 12.82 8.54
C VAL A 304 6.06 12.29 8.84
N VAL A 305 5.96 11.36 9.79
CA VAL A 305 4.69 10.81 10.26
C VAL A 305 4.59 10.99 11.76
N LEU A 306 3.44 11.48 12.20
CA LEU A 306 3.09 11.70 13.59
C LEU A 306 2.00 10.71 13.99
N PHE A 307 2.21 10.03 15.10
CA PHE A 307 1.26 9.11 15.72
C PHE A 307 0.89 9.60 17.12
N GLU A 308 -0.33 9.36 17.53
CA GLU A 308 -0.78 9.48 18.93
C GLU A 308 -0.80 8.11 19.58
N GLU A 309 -0.23 7.96 20.78
CA GLU A 309 -0.40 6.74 21.57
C GLU A 309 -1.81 6.69 22.16
N ARG A 310 -2.55 5.62 21.85
CA ARG A 310 -3.84 5.30 22.47
C ARG A 310 -3.80 3.86 22.95
N ASP A 311 -4.09 3.67 24.24
CA ASP A 311 -4.11 2.36 24.89
C ASP A 311 -2.82 1.54 24.69
N GLY A 312 -1.67 2.24 24.63
CA GLY A 312 -0.35 1.64 24.44
C GLY A 312 0.04 1.40 22.98
N GLU A 313 -0.80 1.76 22.01
CA GLU A 313 -0.56 1.55 20.58
C GLU A 313 -0.50 2.88 19.80
N PRO A 314 0.42 3.04 18.84
CA PRO A 314 0.43 4.20 17.95
C PRO A 314 -0.75 4.20 16.97
N ARG A 315 -1.53 5.29 16.95
CA ARG A 315 -2.57 5.59 15.96
C ARG A 315 -2.09 6.70 15.03
N PHE A 316 -2.24 6.53 13.72
CA PHE A 316 -1.85 7.56 12.76
C PHE A 316 -2.60 8.86 13.05
N LEU A 317 -1.88 9.97 13.17
CA LEU A 317 -2.47 11.28 13.42
C LEU A 317 -2.35 12.18 12.19
N ALA A 318 -1.15 12.27 11.62
CA ALA A 318 -0.89 13.07 10.43
C ALA A 318 0.45 12.68 9.81
N GLY A 319 0.63 12.98 8.52
CA GLY A 319 1.90 12.76 7.82
C GLY A 319 2.05 13.74 6.68
N HIS A 320 3.31 14.09 6.39
CA HIS A 320 3.65 14.93 5.25
C HIS A 320 4.89 14.37 4.57
N ASP A 321 4.76 14.19 3.25
CA ASP A 321 5.80 13.78 2.33
C ASP A 321 6.13 15.01 1.48
N ASP A 322 7.38 15.47 1.50
CA ASP A 322 7.78 16.70 0.79
C ASP A 322 7.73 16.58 -0.74
N GLY A 323 7.53 15.37 -1.26
CA GLY A 323 7.24 15.11 -2.66
C GLY A 323 8.33 15.54 -3.63
N GLY A 324 9.59 15.63 -3.18
CA GLY A 324 10.67 16.08 -4.06
C GLY A 324 10.79 17.59 -4.18
N THR A 325 10.06 18.38 -3.39
CA THR A 325 10.14 19.84 -3.42
C THR A 325 11.40 20.35 -2.70
N ALA A 326 11.65 21.67 -2.77
CA ALA A 326 12.70 22.30 -1.97
C ALA A 326 12.22 22.60 -0.52
N HIS A 327 10.95 22.32 -0.21
CA HIS A 327 10.41 22.50 1.12
C HIS A 327 10.66 21.25 1.96
N ASN A 328 10.87 21.44 3.27
CA ASN A 328 11.00 20.32 4.18
C ASN A 328 9.63 19.76 4.56
N ALA A 329 9.58 18.44 4.75
CA ALA A 329 8.43 17.79 5.34
C ALA A 329 8.18 18.31 6.78
N ALA A 330 6.95 18.74 7.02
CA ALA A 330 6.47 19.27 8.29
C ALA A 330 4.98 18.98 8.50
N VAL A 331 4.61 18.68 9.74
CA VAL A 331 3.24 18.38 10.18
C VAL A 331 2.92 19.26 11.37
N THR A 332 1.77 19.93 11.33
CA THR A 332 1.25 20.71 12.45
C THR A 332 0.01 20.02 13.01
N ALA A 333 0.01 19.79 14.32
CA ALA A 333 -1.10 19.17 15.03
C ALA A 333 -1.22 19.74 16.45
N ARG A 334 -2.45 19.74 16.99
CA ARG A 334 -2.70 20.08 18.38
C ARG A 334 -2.34 18.91 19.28
N LEU A 335 -1.22 19.01 20.00
CA LEU A 335 -0.78 17.99 20.95
C LEU A 335 -1.32 18.32 22.34
N VAL A 336 -1.76 17.31 23.07
CA VAL A 336 -2.41 17.46 24.37
C VAL A 336 -1.46 17.04 25.49
N LYS A 337 -1.25 17.93 26.48
CA LYS A 337 -0.44 17.63 27.67
C LYS A 337 -0.92 16.37 28.37
N GLY A 338 0.02 15.50 28.73
CA GLY A 338 -0.25 14.22 29.39
C GLY A 338 -0.58 13.08 28.43
N ARG A 339 -0.69 13.34 27.13
CA ARG A 339 -0.66 12.32 26.08
C ARG A 339 0.75 12.14 25.53
N ARG A 340 0.96 11.08 24.78
CA ARG A 340 2.24 10.72 24.16
C ARG A 340 2.08 10.59 22.66
N TYR A 341 3.10 11.01 21.95
CA TYR A 341 3.16 10.97 20.49
C TYR A 341 4.47 10.36 20.01
N TYR A 342 4.44 9.74 18.84
CA TYR A 342 5.61 9.20 18.16
C TYR A 342 5.81 9.94 16.84
N VAL A 343 7.05 10.34 16.57
CA VAL A 343 7.47 10.96 15.33
C VAL A 343 8.38 9.99 14.61
N ARG A 344 8.07 9.70 13.36
CA ARG A 344 8.89 8.86 12.49
C ARG A 344 9.31 9.65 11.27
N VAL A 345 10.60 9.68 11.02
CA VAL A 345 11.19 10.39 9.88
C VAL A 345 11.93 9.39 9.04
N ARG A 346 11.47 9.17 7.80
CA ARG A 346 12.19 8.34 6.83
C ARG A 346 12.81 9.22 5.76
N LEU A 347 14.06 8.92 5.42
CA LEU A 347 14.80 9.57 4.35
C LEU A 347 14.60 8.79 3.04
N TYR A 348 14.22 9.48 1.96
CA TYR A 348 14.25 8.92 0.61
C TYR A 348 15.59 9.21 -0.06
N SER A 349 15.99 10.48 -0.08
CA SER A 349 17.22 10.93 -0.73
C SER A 349 17.78 12.17 -0.03
N ALA A 350 19.08 12.40 -0.15
CA ALA A 350 19.72 13.66 0.26
C ALA A 350 20.66 14.12 -0.86
N TRP A 351 20.71 15.43 -1.13
CA TRP A 351 21.55 15.99 -2.21
C TRP A 351 22.48 17.13 -1.77
N GLY A 352 22.34 17.59 -0.52
CA GLY A 352 23.26 18.53 0.10
C GLY A 352 24.39 17.85 0.91
N PRO A 353 25.01 18.53 1.88
CA PRO A 353 26.09 17.98 2.71
C PRO A 353 25.67 16.81 3.63
N GLY A 354 24.42 16.34 3.53
CA GLY A 354 23.84 15.30 4.39
C GLY A 354 23.45 15.78 5.80
N GLU A 355 23.86 16.99 6.18
CA GLU A 355 23.50 17.60 7.46
C GLU A 355 22.04 17.95 7.51
N THR A 356 21.30 17.17 8.28
CA THR A 356 19.85 17.31 8.37
C THR A 356 19.40 17.12 9.81
N ALA A 357 18.20 17.59 10.11
CA ALA A 357 17.68 17.53 11.48
C ALA A 357 16.15 17.40 11.50
N VAL A 358 15.62 17.06 12.67
CA VAL A 358 14.19 17.15 13.00
C VAL A 358 14.01 17.98 14.26
N MET A 359 12.91 18.72 14.35
CA MET A 359 12.53 19.44 15.55
C MET A 359 11.01 19.40 15.73
N CYS A 360 10.56 19.44 16.98
CA CYS A 360 9.19 19.75 17.36
C CYS A 360 9.18 21.15 17.99
N TRP A 361 8.27 22.06 17.63
CA TRP A 361 8.20 23.41 18.21
C TRP A 361 6.79 23.95 18.33
#